data_AF-A0A8T5MTK6-F1
#
_entry.id   AF-A0A8T5MTK6-F1
#
_cell.length_a   1.000
_cell.length_b   1.000
_cell.length_c   1.000
_cell.angle_alpha   90.00
_cell.angle_beta   90.00
_cell.angle_gamma   90.00
#
_symmetry.space_group_name_H-M   'P 1'
#
loop_
_entity.id
_entity.type
_entity.pdbx_description
1 polymer ?
#
loop_
_entity_poly.entity_id
_entity_poly.type
_entity_poly.pdbx_seq_one_letter_code
_entity_poly.pdbx_strand_id
1 'polypeptide(L)'
;MSGDREHTSIYTYNNICSIMTSGHKSSGKQIRLNIEKIYHWPTLKTVLMVEEAIQNADDPISIEGLKRKLKTKVMDQTLRVVLAYLENKGDILIGEKGIMWIRNDSPEFLKMIKNARMIEV
;
A
#
# COMPACT_ATOMS: atom_id res chain seq x y z
N MET A 1 -40.18 -0.91 8.77
CA MET A 1 -39.85 0.53 8.68
C MET A 1 -39.00 0.85 9.90
N SER A 2 -37.68 0.90 9.70
CA SER A 2 -36.85 2.11 9.82
C SER A 2 -36.60 2.50 11.29
N GLY A 3 -35.38 2.66 11.78
CA GLY A 3 -34.11 2.86 11.09
C GLY A 3 -32.95 2.21 11.82
N ASP A 4 -32.08 1.64 10.99
CA ASP A 4 -30.70 1.33 11.30
C ASP A 4 -30.04 2.57 11.91
N ARG A 5 -29.75 2.48 13.21
CA ARG A 5 -28.68 3.29 13.81
C ARG A 5 -27.39 2.63 13.38
N GLU A 6 -26.99 2.91 12.14
CA GLU A 6 -25.69 2.49 11.63
C GLU A 6 -24.62 3.00 12.58
N HIS A 7 -23.85 2.02 13.03
CA HIS A 7 -22.81 2.13 14.03
C HIS A 7 -21.78 3.16 13.58
N THR A 8 -21.91 4.36 14.12
CA THR A 8 -20.87 5.38 14.22
C THR A 8 -19.63 4.76 14.86
N SER A 9 -18.70 4.19 14.06
CA SER A 9 -17.25 4.09 14.31
C SER A 9 -16.62 3.03 13.39
N ILE A 10 -16.39 3.38 12.13
CA ILE A 10 -15.36 2.71 11.31
C ILE A 10 -14.43 3.79 10.78
N TYR A 11 -13.49 4.14 11.65
CA TYR A 11 -12.20 4.78 11.41
C TYR A 11 -11.96 5.33 10.01
N THR A 12 -12.14 6.65 9.89
CA THR A 12 -11.57 7.51 8.85
C THR A 12 -10.04 7.52 8.94
N TYR A 13 -9.39 6.48 8.40
CA TYR A 13 -7.96 6.53 8.02
C TYR A 13 -7.84 6.67 6.49
N ASN A 14 -8.36 7.78 5.97
CA ASN A 14 -8.12 8.23 4.60
C ASN A 14 -7.73 9.70 4.68
N ASN A 15 -6.45 10.05 4.91
CA ASN A 15 -6.01 11.44 4.67
C ASN A 15 -4.50 11.76 4.64
N ILE A 16 -3.58 10.79 4.54
CA ILE A 16 -2.16 11.16 4.31
C ILE A 16 -1.88 11.37 2.80
N CYS A 17 -2.52 10.61 1.90
CA CYS A 17 -2.34 10.80 0.45
C CYS A 17 -3.11 11.99 -0.15
N SER A 18 -4.18 12.50 0.47
CA SER A 18 -4.92 13.63 -0.12
C SER A 18 -4.12 14.95 -0.05
N ILE A 19 -3.32 15.12 1.02
CA ILE A 19 -2.52 16.34 1.23
C ILE A 19 -1.35 16.43 0.23
N MET A 20 -0.82 15.31 -0.26
CA MET A 20 0.26 15.30 -1.27
C MET A 20 -0.24 15.34 -2.73
N THR A 21 -1.55 15.30 -2.98
CA THR A 21 -2.11 15.10 -4.34
C THR A 21 -2.96 16.26 -4.88
N SER A 22 -3.04 17.40 -4.18
CA SER A 22 -3.75 18.61 -4.64
C SER A 22 -3.28 19.17 -6.00
N GLY A 23 -2.19 18.63 -6.58
CA GLY A 23 -1.71 18.99 -7.92
C GLY A 23 -1.43 17.82 -8.88
N HIS A 24 -1.61 16.55 -8.48
CA HIS A 24 -1.33 15.41 -9.35
C HIS A 24 -2.44 14.36 -9.25
N LYS A 25 -3.23 14.21 -10.32
CA LYS A 25 -4.05 13.01 -10.53
C LYS A 25 -3.11 11.81 -10.58
N SER A 26 -2.94 11.08 -9.48
CA SER A 26 -2.24 9.80 -9.53
C SER A 26 -3.08 8.87 -10.40
N SER A 27 -2.60 8.55 -11.61
CA SER A 27 -3.18 7.51 -12.47
C SER A 27 -2.98 6.09 -11.91
N GLY A 28 -2.43 5.97 -10.70
CA GLY A 28 -2.21 4.71 -10.01
C GLY A 28 -3.52 3.99 -9.69
N LYS A 29 -3.55 2.68 -9.98
CA LYS A 29 -4.69 1.82 -9.63
C LYS A 29 -4.62 1.49 -8.14
N GLN A 30 -5.48 2.11 -7.33
CA GLN A 30 -5.59 1.80 -5.91
C GLN A 30 -6.29 0.45 -5.67
N ILE A 31 -5.75 -0.39 -4.78
CA ILE A 31 -6.45 -1.61 -4.34
C ILE A 31 -7.52 -1.25 -3.30
N ARG A 32 -8.79 -1.35 -3.70
CA ARG A 32 -9.92 -1.25 -2.76
C ARG A 32 -10.16 -2.60 -2.09
N LEU A 33 -10.03 -2.64 -0.76
CA LEU A 33 -10.38 -3.81 0.04
C LEU A 33 -11.81 -3.73 0.55
N ASN A 34 -12.52 -4.86 0.55
CA ASN A 34 -13.75 -5.03 1.32
C ASN A 34 -13.44 -5.93 2.52
N ILE A 35 -13.41 -5.34 3.71
CA ILE A 35 -12.95 -5.97 4.96
C ILE A 35 -13.87 -7.13 5.36
N GLU A 36 -15.19 -6.98 5.18
CA GLU A 36 -16.19 -7.99 5.55
C GLU A 36 -16.06 -9.28 4.73
N LYS A 37 -15.45 -9.18 3.55
CA LYS A 37 -15.24 -10.32 2.65
C LYS A 37 -13.86 -10.97 2.84
N ILE A 38 -13.04 -10.51 3.78
CA ILE A 38 -11.70 -11.07 4.04
C ILE A 38 -11.82 -12.34 4.88
N TYR A 39 -11.56 -13.49 4.25
CA TYR A 39 -11.59 -14.78 4.92
C TYR A 39 -10.31 -15.05 5.71
N HIS A 40 -9.16 -14.56 5.22
CA HIS A 40 -7.86 -14.80 5.84
C HIS A 40 -6.98 -13.56 5.87
N TRP A 41 -6.57 -13.20 7.07
CA TRP A 41 -5.61 -12.14 7.31
C TRP A 41 -4.18 -12.64 7.16
N PRO A 42 -3.28 -11.84 6.56
CA PRO A 42 -1.87 -12.16 6.52
C PRO A 42 -1.29 -12.17 7.93
N THR A 43 -0.36 -13.08 8.17
CA THR A 43 0.52 -12.99 9.34
C THR A 43 1.64 -11.99 9.07
N LEU A 44 2.30 -11.51 10.13
CA LEU A 44 3.49 -10.66 9.97
C LEU A 44 4.55 -11.33 9.08
N LYS A 45 4.76 -12.65 9.24
CA LYS A 45 5.68 -13.42 8.39
C LYS A 45 5.33 -13.31 6.90
N THR A 46 4.04 -13.32 6.56
CA THR A 46 3.57 -13.15 5.17
C THR A 46 3.82 -11.74 4.68
N VAL A 47 3.57 -10.72 5.50
CA VAL A 47 3.84 -9.31 5.14
C VAL A 47 5.33 -9.13 4.85
N LEU A 48 6.21 -9.54 5.76
CA LEU A 48 7.66 -9.41 5.61
C LEU A 48 8.18 -10.15 4.38
N MET A 49 7.63 -11.34 4.07
CA MET A 49 8.00 -12.09 2.87
C MET A 49 7.63 -11.37 1.58
N VAL A 50 6.47 -10.71 1.55
CA VAL A 50 6.03 -9.93 0.40
C VAL A 50 6.85 -8.65 0.27
N GLU A 51 7.13 -7.95 1.38
CA GLU A 51 8.02 -6.79 1.40
C GLU A 51 9.41 -7.13 0.82
N GLU A 52 10.05 -8.19 1.33
CA GLU A 52 11.35 -8.68 0.85
C GLU A 52 11.31 -8.99 -0.66
N ALA A 53 10.24 -9.62 -1.14
CA ALA A 53 10.12 -9.99 -2.55
C ALA A 53 9.96 -8.79 -3.50
N ILE A 54 9.32 -7.72 -3.04
CA ILE A 54 9.14 -6.48 -3.83
C ILE A 54 10.39 -5.60 -3.74
N GLN A 55 11.02 -5.51 -2.56
CA GLN A 55 12.26 -4.75 -2.37
C GLN A 55 13.43 -5.28 -3.22
N ASN A 56 13.53 -6.60 -3.35
CA ASN A 56 14.57 -7.25 -4.16
C ASN A 56 14.22 -7.34 -5.66
N ALA A 57 13.17 -6.67 -6.12
CA ALA A 57 12.83 -6.61 -7.53
C ALA A 57 13.44 -5.36 -8.17
N ASP A 58 14.32 -5.55 -9.17
CA ASP A 58 14.93 -4.44 -9.91
C ASP A 58 13.91 -3.70 -10.79
N ASP A 59 12.90 -4.42 -11.28
CA ASP A 59 11.86 -3.92 -12.17
C ASP A 59 10.46 -4.05 -11.55
N PRO A 60 9.47 -3.23 -12.00
CA PRO A 60 8.07 -3.41 -11.63
C PRO A 60 7.61 -4.87 -11.84
N ILE A 61 7.00 -5.45 -10.80
CA ILE A 61 6.61 -6.86 -10.80
C ILE A 61 5.09 -7.00 -10.90
N SER A 62 4.60 -7.88 -11.77
CA SER A 62 3.17 -8.21 -11.81
C SER A 62 2.76 -9.05 -10.58
N ILE A 63 1.46 -9.11 -10.27
CA ILE A 63 0.95 -9.93 -9.16
C ILE A 63 1.33 -11.41 -9.37
N GLU A 64 1.24 -11.90 -10.61
CA GLU A 64 1.61 -13.27 -10.97
C GLU A 64 3.12 -13.47 -10.88
N GLY A 65 3.91 -12.47 -11.29
CA GLY A 65 5.36 -12.48 -11.13
C GLY A 65 5.77 -12.55 -9.65
N LEU A 66 5.10 -11.77 -8.81
CA LEU A 66 5.31 -11.74 -7.37
C LEU A 66 5.02 -13.12 -6.76
N LYS A 67 3.88 -13.73 -7.09
CA LYS A 67 3.55 -15.09 -6.63
C LYS A 67 4.61 -16.14 -7.00
N ARG A 68 5.25 -16.01 -8.17
CA ARG A 68 6.34 -16.92 -8.58
C ARG A 68 7.62 -16.70 -7.80
N LYS A 69 7.89 -15.47 -7.34
CA LYS A 69 9.07 -15.14 -6.52
C LYS A 69 8.91 -15.51 -5.04
N LEU A 70 7.67 -15.64 -4.55
CA LEU A 70 7.42 -15.98 -3.15
C LEU A 70 7.88 -17.42 -2.85
N LYS A 71 8.57 -17.58 -1.71
CA LYS A 71 9.05 -18.88 -1.20
C LYS A 71 7.89 -19.87 -0.94
N THR A 72 6.69 -19.35 -0.68
CA THR A 72 5.50 -20.15 -0.37
C THR A 72 4.28 -19.66 -1.14
N LYS A 73 3.33 -20.56 -1.41
CA LYS A 73 2.07 -20.22 -2.07
C LYS A 73 1.18 -19.39 -1.12
N VAL A 74 1.04 -18.11 -1.41
CA VAL A 74 0.13 -17.20 -0.70
C VAL A 74 -1.19 -17.10 -1.47
N MET A 75 -2.31 -17.10 -0.75
CA MET A 75 -3.63 -16.93 -1.33
C MET A 75 -3.79 -15.54 -1.96
N ASP A 76 -4.43 -15.45 -3.12
CA ASP A 76 -4.68 -14.19 -3.84
C ASP A 76 -5.28 -13.10 -2.97
N GLN A 77 -6.27 -13.44 -2.16
CA GLN A 77 -6.93 -12.49 -1.27
C GLN A 77 -5.95 -11.94 -0.23
N THR A 78 -5.20 -12.81 0.44
CA THR A 78 -4.19 -12.42 1.43
C THR A 78 -3.12 -11.55 0.80
N LEU A 79 -2.65 -11.88 -0.41
CA LEU A 79 -1.68 -11.07 -1.12
C LEU A 79 -2.22 -9.67 -1.43
N ARG A 80 -3.48 -9.55 -1.88
CA ARG A 80 -4.13 -8.25 -2.13
C ARG A 80 -4.27 -7.41 -0.86
N VAL A 81 -4.54 -8.05 0.29
CA VAL A 81 -4.58 -7.36 1.58
C VAL A 81 -3.21 -6.79 1.93
N VAL A 82 -2.15 -7.57 1.77
CA VAL A 82 -0.77 -7.09 2.02
C VAL A 82 -0.42 -5.94 1.07
N LEU A 83 -0.70 -6.07 -0.22
CA LEU A 83 -0.41 -5.02 -1.20
C LEU A 83 -1.16 -3.72 -0.89
N ALA A 84 -2.44 -3.81 -0.54
CA ALA A 84 -3.21 -2.62 -0.15
C ALA A 84 -2.67 -1.98 1.14
N TYR A 85 -2.22 -2.79 2.11
CA TYR A 85 -1.59 -2.29 3.32
C TYR A 85 -0.29 -1.53 3.00
N LEU A 86 0.58 -2.10 2.16
CA LEU A 86 1.85 -1.47 1.76
C LEU A 86 1.63 -0.22 0.90
N GLU A 87 0.64 -0.23 0.01
CA GLU A 87 0.28 0.93 -0.81
C GLU A 87 -0.24 2.07 0.09
N ASN A 88 -1.12 1.78 1.05
CA ASN A 88 -1.64 2.78 1.99
C ASN A 88 -0.53 3.37 2.88
N LYS A 89 0.42 2.53 3.30
CA LYS A 89 1.60 2.94 4.06
C LYS A 89 2.58 3.81 3.23
N GLY A 90 2.45 3.80 1.90
CA GLY A 90 3.35 4.52 0.98
C GLY A 90 4.65 3.78 0.68
N ASP A 91 4.69 2.47 0.96
CA ASP A 91 5.88 1.64 0.74
C ASP A 91 6.04 1.25 -0.74
N ILE A 92 4.92 1.08 -1.43
CA ILE A 92 4.86 0.60 -2.82
C ILE A 92 3.97 1.49 -3.69
N LEU A 93 4.21 1.45 -5.00
CA LEU A 93 3.36 2.03 -6.05
C LEU A 93 2.82 0.93 -6.96
N ILE A 94 1.52 0.99 -7.28
CA ILE A 94 0.87 0.07 -8.21
C ILE A 94 0.53 0.82 -9.50
N GLY A 95 1.33 0.58 -10.53
CA GLY A 95 1.19 1.18 -11.86
C GLY A 95 0.76 0.19 -12.93
N GLU A 96 0.71 0.65 -14.17
CA GLU A 96 0.36 -0.18 -15.33
C GLU A 96 1.36 -1.31 -15.57
N LYS A 97 2.65 -1.05 -15.30
CA LYS A 97 3.73 -2.03 -15.47
C LYS A 97 3.82 -3.05 -14.34
N GLY A 98 3.15 -2.80 -13.21
CA GLY A 98 3.19 -3.66 -12.04
C GLY A 98 3.41 -2.90 -10.74
N ILE A 99 3.90 -3.63 -9.74
CA ILE A 99 4.14 -3.19 -8.38
C ILE A 99 5.62 -2.84 -8.24
N MET A 100 5.91 -1.68 -7.65
CA MET A 100 7.28 -1.19 -7.44
C MET A 100 7.47 -0.73 -5.99
N TRP A 101 8.65 -1.01 -5.42
CA TRP A 101 9.05 -0.44 -4.15
C TRP A 101 9.46 1.03 -4.31
N ILE A 102 8.91 1.92 -3.48
CA ILE A 102 9.20 3.37 -3.58
C ILE A 102 9.70 3.99 -2.27
N ARG A 103 9.65 3.28 -1.14
CA ARG A 103 10.09 3.83 0.13
C ARG A 103 11.60 4.09 0.12
N ASN A 104 11.96 5.32 0.39
CA ASN A 104 13.34 5.74 0.67
C ASN A 104 13.47 6.14 2.14
N ASP A 105 14.15 5.30 2.91
CA ASP A 105 14.41 5.52 4.34
C ASP A 105 15.76 6.23 4.58
N SER A 106 16.42 6.76 3.55
CA SER A 106 17.73 7.39 3.75
C SER A 106 17.60 8.64 4.64
N PRO A 107 18.46 8.78 5.69
CA PRO A 107 18.43 9.93 6.57
C PRO A 107 18.56 11.26 5.82
N GLU A 108 19.33 11.28 4.74
CA GLU A 108 19.53 12.45 3.89
C GLU A 108 18.24 12.85 3.16
N PHE A 109 17.51 11.89 2.62
CA PHE A 109 16.22 12.13 1.96
C PHE A 109 15.20 12.66 2.96
N LEU A 110 15.10 12.04 4.13
CA LEU A 110 14.19 12.48 5.19
C LEU A 110 14.54 13.90 5.70
N LYS A 111 15.84 14.21 5.83
CA LYS A 111 16.31 15.55 6.18
C LYS A 111 15.93 16.58 5.11
N MET A 112 16.09 16.23 3.83
CA MET A 112 15.71 17.08 2.70
C MET A 112 14.20 17.37 2.70
N ILE A 113 13.37 16.34 2.87
CA ILE A 113 11.90 16.49 2.93
C ILE A 113 11.47 17.35 4.13
N LYS A 114 12.09 17.14 5.30
CA LYS A 114 11.84 17.95 6.50
C LYS A 114 12.17 19.43 6.25
N ASN A 115 13.31 19.70 5.62
CA ASN A 115 13.72 21.07 5.30
C ASN A 115 12.82 21.72 4.24
N ALA A 116 12.39 20.96 3.23
CA ALA A 116 11.49 21.45 2.19
C ALA A 116 10.12 21.86 2.75
N ARG A 117 9.57 21.09 3.72
CA ARG A 117 8.30 21.41 4.38
C ARG A 117 8.38 22.64 5.29
N MET A 118 9.57 23.04 5.71
CA MET A 118 9.77 24.22 6.56
C MET A 118 9.73 25.54 5.78
N ILE A 119 9.64 25.47 4.44
CA ILE A 119 9.46 26.62 3.54
C ILE A 119 8.02 26.54 3.03
N GLU A 120 7.05 27.00 3.82
CA GLU A 120 5.72 27.33 3.27
C GLU A 120 5.81 28.73 2.62
N VAL A 121 5.36 28.83 1.36
CA VAL A 121 5.10 30.09 0.64
C VAL A 121 3.67 30.53 0.92
#